data_AF-A0A8E5MIQ5-F1
#
_entry.id   AF-A0A8E5MIQ5-F1
#
_cell.length_a   1.000
_cell.length_b   1.000
_cell.length_c   1.000
_cell.angle_alpha   90.00
_cell.angle_beta   90.00
_cell.angle_gamma   90.00
#
_symmetry.space_group_name_H-M   'P 1'
#
loop_
_entity.id
_entity.type
_entity.pdbx_description
1 polymer ?
#
loop_
_entity_poly.entity_id
_entity_poly.type
_entity_poly.pdbx_seq_one_letter_code
_entity_poly.pdbx_strand_id
1 'polypeptide(L)'
;MNHMDHRPMATSSHPPPQKHTLINGVSDYTLSLIVPVVTHWLTAAVVGAFVVAVVGSGMTLREGMVFSAFSSFKSCTDHSGYALPWNPVDILTTVDAGYHDKHHQRWGLKKNFALHFRFWDRLWGTEFTDEQVACQLYARDRQAAEMKKSKIKAS
;
A
#
# COMPACT_ATOMS: atom_id res chain seq x y z
N MET A 1 -56.18 13.60 54.09
CA MET A 1 -56.25 13.74 52.62
C MET A 1 -54.84 14.05 52.14
N ASN A 2 -54.08 13.01 51.73
CA ASN A 2 -52.71 13.17 51.25
C ASN A 2 -52.74 13.72 49.82
N HIS A 3 -52.16 14.89 49.61
CA HIS A 3 -51.97 15.49 48.30
C HIS A 3 -50.79 14.78 47.63
N MET A 4 -51.05 13.89 46.65
CA MET A 4 -49.99 13.30 45.84
C MET A 4 -49.45 14.35 44.87
N ASP A 5 -48.16 14.62 44.98
CA ASP A 5 -47.44 15.59 44.16
C ASP A 5 -47.09 14.91 42.82
N HIS A 6 -47.94 15.09 41.81
CA HIS A 6 -47.71 14.56 40.46
C HIS A 6 -46.73 15.45 39.70
N ARG A 7 -45.43 15.34 40.00
CA ARG A 7 -44.41 15.91 39.11
C ARG A 7 -44.24 15.01 37.89
N PRO A 8 -44.38 15.53 36.66
CA PRO A 8 -44.08 14.76 35.46
C PRO A 8 -42.59 14.42 35.41
N MET A 9 -42.26 13.15 35.13
CA MET A 9 -40.88 12.74 34.90
C MET A 9 -40.35 13.48 33.67
N ALA A 10 -39.22 14.19 33.84
CA ALA A 10 -38.55 14.87 32.76
C ALA A 10 -38.21 13.88 31.65
N THR A 11 -38.80 14.06 30.47
CA THR A 11 -38.43 13.33 29.27
C THR A 11 -37.00 13.73 28.93
N SER A 12 -36.09 12.75 28.91
CA SER A 12 -34.71 12.93 28.45
C SER A 12 -34.71 13.64 27.10
N SER A 13 -34.19 14.86 27.06
CA SER A 13 -34.12 15.73 25.88
C SER A 13 -32.97 15.37 24.93
N HIS A 14 -32.37 14.18 25.06
CA HIS A 14 -31.29 13.79 24.17
C HIS A 14 -31.81 13.69 22.73
N PRO A 15 -31.27 14.48 21.80
CA PRO A 15 -31.60 14.33 20.39
C PRO A 15 -31.21 12.91 19.95
N PRO A 16 -32.00 12.29 19.06
CA PRO A 16 -31.62 10.99 18.51
C PRO A 16 -30.21 11.09 17.93
N PRO A 17 -29.36 10.06 18.10
CA PRO A 17 -27.99 10.09 17.60
C PRO A 17 -28.02 10.45 16.11
N GLN A 18 -27.32 11.53 15.74
CA GLN A 18 -27.17 11.91 14.35
C GLN A 18 -26.52 10.74 13.61
N LYS A 19 -27.23 10.19 12.62
CA LYS A 19 -26.68 9.17 11.73
C LYS A 19 -25.68 9.84 10.80
N HIS A 20 -24.44 9.93 11.26
CA HIS A 20 -23.32 10.35 10.42
C HIS A 20 -23.02 9.23 9.44
N THR A 21 -23.24 9.48 8.16
CA THR A 21 -22.81 8.57 7.11
C THR A 21 -21.31 8.67 6.89
N LEU A 22 -20.67 7.56 6.54
CA LEU A 22 -19.21 7.53 6.27
C LEU A 22 -18.81 8.43 5.09
N ILE A 23 -19.72 8.61 4.13
CA ILE A 23 -19.54 9.47 2.97
C ILE A 23 -20.71 10.45 2.91
N ASN A 24 -20.42 11.75 2.83
CA ASN A 24 -21.44 12.79 2.71
C ASN A 24 -22.33 12.53 1.49
N GLY A 25 -23.65 12.44 1.73
CA GLY A 25 -24.64 12.23 0.67
C GLY A 25 -24.86 10.77 0.25
N VAL A 26 -24.19 9.79 0.85
CA VAL A 26 -24.41 8.36 0.59
C VAL A 26 -24.83 7.66 1.88
N SER A 27 -25.96 6.95 1.86
CA SER A 27 -26.43 6.22 3.03
C SER A 27 -25.54 5.01 3.34
N ASP A 28 -25.38 4.66 4.62
CA ASP A 28 -24.62 3.47 5.03
C ASP A 28 -25.23 2.18 4.48
N TYR A 29 -26.55 2.15 4.23
CA TYR A 29 -27.22 1.05 3.54
C TYR A 29 -26.72 0.89 2.10
N THR A 30 -26.62 2.00 1.37
CA THR A 30 -26.05 2.01 0.01
C THR A 30 -24.59 1.55 0.01
N LEU A 31 -23.79 1.99 0.98
CA LEU A 31 -22.41 1.50 1.16
C LEU A 31 -22.37 0.00 1.44
N SER A 32 -23.24 -0.50 2.31
CA SER A 32 -23.27 -1.93 2.66
C SER A 32 -23.60 -2.85 1.48
N LEU A 33 -24.30 -2.35 0.46
CA LEU A 33 -24.60 -3.10 -0.76
C LEU A 33 -23.49 -3.01 -1.81
N ILE A 34 -22.89 -1.83 -1.98
CA ILE A 34 -21.90 -1.57 -3.04
C ILE A 34 -20.50 -2.06 -2.64
N VAL A 35 -20.08 -1.84 -1.40
CA VAL A 35 -18.73 -2.16 -0.93
C VAL A 35 -18.37 -3.64 -1.11
N PRO A 36 -19.22 -4.62 -0.74
CA PRO A 36 -18.89 -6.04 -0.93
C PRO A 36 -18.74 -6.43 -2.40
N VAL A 37 -19.59 -5.87 -3.28
CA VAL A 37 -19.55 -6.15 -4.72
C VAL A 37 -18.25 -5.60 -5.32
N VAL A 38 -17.92 -4.34 -5.03
CA VAL A 38 -16.67 -3.72 -5.49
C VAL A 38 -15.45 -4.48 -4.96
N THR A 39 -15.46 -4.84 -3.67
CA THR A 39 -14.38 -5.61 -3.04
C THR A 39 -14.22 -6.98 -3.68
N HIS A 40 -15.32 -7.67 -4.00
CA HIS A 40 -15.30 -8.96 -4.68
C HIS A 40 -14.69 -8.86 -6.08
N TRP A 41 -15.12 -7.90 -6.90
CA TRP A 41 -14.57 -7.71 -8.25
C TRP A 41 -13.10 -7.33 -8.24
N LEU A 42 -12.67 -6.47 -7.31
CA LEU A 42 -11.25 -6.12 -7.14
C LEU A 42 -10.42 -7.34 -6.72
N THR A 43 -10.92 -8.11 -5.76
CA THR A 43 -10.22 -9.33 -5.29
C THR A 43 -10.15 -10.37 -6.41
N ALA A 44 -11.24 -10.57 -7.16
CA ALA A 44 -11.30 -11.48 -8.30
C ALA A 44 -10.36 -11.06 -9.42
N ALA A 45 -10.19 -9.76 -9.69
CA ALA A 45 -9.24 -9.27 -10.68
C ALA A 45 -7.77 -9.56 -10.26
N VAL A 46 -7.43 -9.34 -8.99
CA VAL A 46 -6.09 -9.62 -8.45
C VAL A 46 -5.79 -11.12 -8.47
N VAL A 47 -6.72 -11.96 -7.99
CA VAL A 47 -6.57 -13.42 -7.99
C VAL A 47 -6.59 -13.98 -9.42
N GLY A 48 -7.45 -13.45 -10.28
CA GLY A 48 -7.56 -13.84 -11.68
C GLY A 48 -6.27 -13.60 -12.47
N ALA A 49 -5.63 -12.45 -12.31
CA ALA A 49 -4.33 -12.16 -12.92
C ALA A 49 -3.25 -13.14 -12.46
N PHE A 50 -3.24 -13.49 -11.17
CA PHE A 50 -2.33 -14.50 -10.63
C PHE A 50 -2.58 -15.89 -11.22
N VAL A 51 -3.83 -16.34 -11.30
CA VAL A 51 -4.19 -17.65 -11.89
C VAL A 51 -3.80 -17.71 -13.38
N VAL A 52 -4.05 -16.64 -14.14
CA VAL A 52 -3.65 -16.55 -15.55
C VAL A 52 -2.14 -16.62 -15.70
N ALA A 53 -1.37 -15.97 -14.82
CA ALA A 53 0.09 -16.05 -14.84
C ALA A 53 0.60 -17.48 -14.54
N VAL A 54 0.06 -18.15 -13.52
CA VAL A 54 0.42 -19.53 -13.18
C VAL A 54 0.08 -20.48 -14.34
N VAL A 55 -1.14 -20.43 -14.87
CA VAL A 55 -1.55 -21.29 -15.99
C VAL A 55 -0.74 -20.97 -17.25
N GLY A 56 -0.57 -19.68 -17.58
CA GLY A 56 0.19 -19.23 -18.75
C GLY A 56 1.68 -19.55 -18.69
N SER A 57 2.26 -19.67 -17.48
CA SER A 57 3.64 -20.09 -17.28
C SER A 57 3.87 -21.59 -17.44
N GLY A 58 2.80 -22.40 -17.52
CA GLY A 58 2.89 -23.86 -17.58
C GLY A 58 3.34 -24.52 -16.28
N MET A 59 3.42 -23.76 -15.18
CA MET A 59 3.82 -24.27 -13.88
C MET A 59 2.78 -25.22 -13.31
N THR A 60 3.23 -26.31 -12.71
CA THR A 60 2.41 -27.17 -11.86
C THR A 60 1.97 -26.41 -10.61
N LEU A 61 0.91 -26.89 -9.94
CA LEU A 61 0.45 -26.31 -8.68
C LEU A 61 1.57 -26.23 -7.62
N ARG A 62 2.46 -27.24 -7.57
CA ARG A 62 3.59 -27.26 -6.63
C ARG A 62 4.62 -26.20 -6.93
N GLU A 63 5.00 -26.05 -8.18
CA GLU A 63 5.94 -25.01 -8.61
C GLU A 63 5.33 -23.62 -8.35
N GLY A 64 4.04 -23.44 -8.66
CA GLY A 64 3.31 -22.20 -8.38
C GLY A 64 3.36 -21.84 -6.90
N MET A 65 3.09 -22.79 -6.00
CA MET A 65 3.18 -22.58 -4.55
C MET A 65 4.59 -22.16 -4.12
N VAL A 66 5.63 -22.84 -4.62
CA VAL A 66 7.03 -22.52 -4.28
C VAL A 66 7.42 -21.13 -4.80
N PHE A 67 7.07 -20.81 -6.05
CA PHE A 67 7.35 -19.51 -6.63
C PHE A 67 6.60 -18.39 -5.91
N SER A 68 5.33 -18.58 -5.56
CA SER A 68 4.56 -17.59 -4.80
C SER A 68 5.12 -17.36 -3.41
N ALA A 69 5.53 -18.42 -2.71
CA ALA A 69 6.18 -18.30 -1.40
C ALA A 69 7.50 -17.52 -1.52
N PHE A 70 8.33 -17.85 -2.53
CA PHE A 70 9.57 -17.15 -2.81
C PHE A 70 9.34 -15.68 -3.17
N SER A 71 8.40 -15.39 -4.08
CA SER A 71 8.06 -14.02 -4.49
C SER A 71 7.50 -13.19 -3.34
N SER A 72 6.72 -13.81 -2.44
CA SER A 72 6.21 -13.13 -1.23
C SER A 72 7.35 -12.81 -0.28
N PHE A 73 8.24 -13.78 -0.03
CA PHE A 73 9.44 -13.56 0.79
C PHE A 73 10.32 -12.46 0.21
N LYS A 74 10.53 -12.48 -1.12
CA LYS A 74 11.29 -11.45 -1.84
C LYS A 74 10.68 -10.06 -1.70
N SER A 75 9.36 -9.95 -1.82
CA SER A 75 8.69 -8.68 -1.63
C SER A 75 8.93 -8.14 -0.20
N CYS A 76 8.86 -9.00 0.82
CA CYS A 76 9.20 -8.60 2.19
C CYS A 76 10.64 -8.11 2.31
N THR A 77 11.63 -8.79 1.68
CA THR A 77 13.02 -8.34 1.75
C THR A 77 13.23 -6.99 1.08
N ASP A 78 12.60 -6.74 -0.07
CA ASP A 78 12.72 -5.48 -0.82
C ASP A 78 12.10 -4.28 -0.13
N HIS A 79 11.07 -4.51 0.68
CA HIS A 79 10.41 -3.48 1.45
C HIS A 79 10.89 -3.39 2.91
N SER A 80 11.82 -4.25 3.31
CA SER A 80 12.34 -4.26 4.69
C SER A 80 13.21 -3.05 5.01
N GLY A 81 13.76 -2.39 3.98
CA GLY A 81 14.74 -1.31 4.11
C GLY A 81 16.15 -1.80 4.47
N TYR A 82 16.37 -3.11 4.62
CA TYR A 82 17.68 -3.69 4.91
C TYR A 82 18.34 -4.25 3.65
N ALA A 83 19.55 -3.78 3.35
CA ALA A 83 20.44 -4.37 2.35
C ALA A 83 21.62 -5.03 3.08
N LEU A 84 21.46 -6.31 3.42
CA LEU A 84 22.48 -7.06 4.16
C LEU A 84 23.63 -7.47 3.23
N PRO A 85 24.89 -7.42 3.69
CA PRO A 85 26.00 -7.97 2.92
C PRO A 85 25.77 -9.48 2.74
N TRP A 86 25.89 -9.96 1.50
CA TRP A 86 25.73 -11.37 1.13
C TRP A 86 24.34 -11.98 1.31
N ASN A 87 23.27 -11.18 1.26
CA ASN A 87 21.92 -11.73 1.24
C ASN A 87 21.75 -12.70 0.05
N PRO A 88 21.53 -14.01 0.27
CA PRO A 88 21.47 -14.99 -0.81
C PRO A 88 20.31 -14.73 -1.76
N VAL A 89 19.23 -14.14 -1.27
CA VAL A 89 18.08 -13.78 -2.10
C VAL A 89 18.46 -12.65 -3.04
N ASP A 90 19.10 -11.59 -2.55
CA ASP A 90 19.52 -10.46 -3.38
C ASP A 90 20.62 -10.85 -4.37
N ILE A 91 21.48 -11.81 -4.03
CA ILE A 91 22.46 -12.38 -4.98
C ILE A 91 21.75 -13.10 -6.12
N LEU A 92 20.76 -13.93 -5.80
CA LEU A 92 20.00 -14.68 -6.79
C LEU A 92 19.20 -13.74 -7.70
N THR A 93 18.50 -12.78 -7.10
CA THR A 93 17.58 -11.91 -7.83
C THR A 93 18.28 -10.71 -8.44
N THR A 94 19.37 -10.20 -7.86
CA THR A 94 20.10 -8.97 -8.22
C THR A 94 19.41 -7.65 -7.87
N VAL A 95 18.13 -7.68 -7.48
CA VAL A 95 17.42 -6.53 -6.87
C VAL A 95 17.49 -6.65 -5.35
N ASP A 96 17.89 -5.57 -4.68
CA ASP A 96 17.86 -5.41 -3.21
C ASP A 96 16.88 -4.30 -2.78
N ALA A 97 16.74 -4.12 -1.46
CA ALA A 97 15.86 -3.11 -0.88
C ALA A 97 16.22 -1.67 -1.29
N GLY A 98 17.50 -1.35 -1.48
CA GLY A 98 17.93 -0.02 -1.90
C GLY A 98 17.56 0.28 -3.35
N TYR A 99 17.70 -0.71 -4.23
CA TYR A 99 17.28 -0.62 -5.63
C TYR A 99 15.76 -0.42 -5.74
N HIS A 100 14.98 -1.17 -4.95
CA HIS A 100 13.53 -1.10 -4.95
C HIS A 100 13.01 0.17 -4.26
N ASP A 101 13.65 0.65 -3.20
CA ASP A 101 13.24 1.89 -2.52
C ASP A 101 13.26 3.09 -3.46
N LYS A 102 14.28 3.19 -4.33
CA LYS A 102 14.36 4.25 -5.36
C LYS A 102 13.11 4.31 -6.23
N HIS A 103 12.53 3.16 -6.60
CA HIS A 103 11.30 3.09 -7.40
C HIS A 103 10.11 3.77 -6.68
N HIS A 104 9.99 3.60 -5.37
CA HIS A 104 8.89 4.20 -4.59
C HIS A 104 9.06 5.71 -4.38
N GLN A 105 10.25 6.25 -4.65
CA GLN A 105 10.47 7.68 -4.56
C GLN A 105 9.77 8.43 -5.69
N ARG A 106 9.30 9.64 -5.41
CA ARG A 106 8.59 10.49 -6.40
C ARG A 106 9.39 10.72 -7.69
N TRP A 107 10.70 10.82 -7.56
CA TRP A 107 11.63 11.00 -8.68
C TRP A 107 12.02 9.67 -9.37
N GLY A 108 11.78 8.53 -8.72
CA GLY A 108 12.15 7.21 -9.22
C GLY A 108 10.99 6.35 -9.73
N LEU A 109 9.73 6.83 -9.66
CA LEU A 109 8.53 6.12 -10.13
C LEU A 109 8.62 5.60 -11.58
N LYS A 110 9.47 6.20 -12.42
CA LYS A 110 9.70 5.81 -13.83
C LYS A 110 10.97 4.98 -14.04
N LYS A 111 11.55 4.45 -12.97
CA LYS A 111 12.82 3.71 -12.96
C LYS A 111 12.70 2.48 -12.07
N ASN A 112 13.61 1.53 -12.24
CA ASN A 112 13.76 0.35 -11.38
C ASN A 112 12.47 -0.48 -11.21
N PHE A 113 11.82 -0.84 -12.32
CA PHE A 113 10.55 -1.58 -12.30
C PHE A 113 10.71 -3.08 -11.98
N ALA A 114 11.93 -3.62 -12.05
CA ALA A 114 12.16 -5.03 -11.86
C ALA A 114 11.83 -5.48 -10.43
N LEU A 115 10.98 -6.52 -10.32
CA LEU A 115 10.63 -7.16 -9.05
C LEU A 115 11.67 -8.18 -8.58
N HIS A 116 12.26 -8.90 -9.53
CA HIS A 116 13.23 -9.96 -9.23
C HIS A 116 14.56 -9.61 -9.88
N PHE A 117 14.62 -9.55 -11.21
CA PHE A 117 15.89 -9.42 -11.95
C PHE A 117 16.09 -8.05 -12.59
N ARG A 118 17.18 -7.36 -12.22
CA ARG A 118 17.60 -6.08 -12.84
C ARG A 118 17.80 -6.17 -14.34
N PHE A 119 18.02 -7.39 -14.84
CA PHE A 119 18.06 -7.68 -16.28
C PHE A 119 16.92 -7.00 -17.05
N TRP A 120 15.69 -7.03 -16.52
CA TRP A 120 14.55 -6.40 -17.19
C TRP A 120 14.71 -4.89 -17.31
N ASP A 121 15.14 -4.21 -16.25
CA ASP A 121 15.37 -2.77 -16.31
C ASP A 121 16.54 -2.40 -17.22
N ARG A 122 17.57 -3.24 -17.30
CA ARG A 122 18.69 -3.04 -18.23
C ARG A 122 18.23 -3.21 -19.68
N LEU A 123 17.43 -4.24 -19.94
CA LEU A 123 16.89 -4.51 -21.27
C LEU A 123 16.05 -3.35 -21.79
N TRP A 124 15.27 -2.71 -20.91
CA TRP A 124 14.34 -1.63 -21.28
C TRP A 124 14.88 -0.22 -20.97
N GLY A 125 16.12 -0.07 -20.51
CA GLY A 125 16.75 1.22 -20.23
C GLY A 125 16.11 1.99 -19.05
N THR A 126 15.47 1.28 -18.13
CA THR A 126 14.78 1.84 -16.96
C THR A 126 15.59 1.72 -15.67
N GLU A 127 16.80 1.15 -15.75
CA GLU A 127 17.71 1.03 -14.60
C GLU A 127 18.22 2.41 -14.14
N PHE A 128 18.24 2.61 -12.83
CA PHE A 128 18.78 3.78 -12.13
C PHE A 128 19.61 3.34 -10.92
N THR A 129 20.92 3.54 -11.02
CA THR A 129 21.93 3.05 -10.07
C THR A 129 22.89 4.13 -9.60
N ASP A 130 22.74 5.37 -10.05
CA ASP A 130 23.61 6.47 -9.66
C ASP A 130 23.35 6.87 -8.21
N GLU A 131 24.22 6.42 -7.31
CA GLU A 131 24.10 6.67 -5.87
C GLU A 131 24.35 8.14 -5.49
N GLN A 132 25.18 8.86 -6.26
CA GLN A 132 25.44 10.27 -5.97
C GLN A 132 24.20 11.11 -6.27
N VAL A 133 23.60 10.86 -7.44
CA VAL A 133 22.34 11.51 -7.83
C VAL A 133 21.22 11.10 -6.88
N ALA A 134 21.11 9.82 -6.52
CA ALA A 134 20.12 9.35 -5.55
C ALA A 134 20.26 10.09 -4.21
N CYS A 135 21.47 10.18 -3.66
CA CYS A 135 21.75 10.88 -2.41
C CYS A 135 21.33 12.36 -2.45
N GLN A 136 21.61 13.06 -3.55
CA GLN A 136 21.18 14.44 -3.76
C GLN A 136 19.65 14.57 -3.80
N LEU A 137 18.97 13.65 -4.50
CA LEU A 137 17.50 13.65 -4.59
C LEU A 137 16.84 13.36 -3.24
N TYR A 138 17.37 12.41 -2.47
CA TYR A 138 16.92 12.14 -1.10
C TYR A 138 17.10 13.36 -0.20
N ALA A 139 18.26 14.03 -0.25
CA ALA A 139 18.53 15.23 0.53
C ALA A 139 17.55 16.37 0.19
N ARG A 140 17.28 16.59 -1.11
CA ARG A 140 16.30 17.57 -1.58
C ARG A 140 14.88 17.27 -1.07
N ASP A 141 14.44 16.01 -1.18
CA ASP A 141 13.10 15.62 -0.75
C ASP A 141 12.95 15.75 0.78
N ARG A 142 14.00 15.44 1.56
CA ARG A 142 14.06 15.71 3.00
C ARG A 142 13.95 17.20 3.33
N GLN A 143 14.70 18.06 2.64
CA GLN A 143 14.63 19.51 2.82
C GLN A 143 13.23 20.05 2.52
N ALA A 144 12.61 19.60 1.42
CA ALA A 144 11.25 20.00 1.05
C ALA A 144 10.21 19.58 2.12
N ALA A 145 10.36 18.40 2.71
CA ALA A 145 9.50 17.92 3.78
C ALA A 145 9.64 18.78 5.05
N GLU A 146 10.87 19.12 5.46
CA GLU A 146 11.11 19.98 6.63
C GLU A 146 10.59 21.42 6.41
N MET A 147 10.77 21.99 5.22
CA MET A 147 10.21 23.30 4.86
C MET A 147 8.67 23.31 4.88
N LYS A 148 8.04 22.20 4.48
CA LYS A 148 6.58 22.08 4.57
C LYS A 148 6.12 22.01 6.03
N LYS A 149 6.81 21.24 6.89
CA LYS A 149 6.51 21.15 8.32
C LYS A 149 6.65 22.51 9.01
N SER A 150 7.71 23.28 8.71
CA SER A 150 7.93 24.59 9.32
C SER A 150 6.84 25.60 8.93
N LYS A 151 6.41 25.61 7.66
CA LYS A 151 5.28 26.43 7.18
C LYS A 151 3.97 26.08 7.89
N ILE A 152 3.68 24.79 8.08
CA ILE A 152 2.47 24.34 8.80
C ILE A 152 2.50 24.80 10.26
N LYS A 153 3.67 24.71 10.92
CA LYS A 153 3.82 25.15 12.32
C LYS A 153 3.72 26.67 12.49
N ALA A 154 3.99 27.44 11.44
CA ALA A 154 3.94 28.90 11.44
C ALA A 154 2.58 29.49 11.04
N SER A 155 1.65 28.64 10.59
CA SER A 155 0.26 29.01 10.25
C SER A 155 -0.68 28.72 11.40
#